data_AF-A0A7W1TE01-F1
#
_entry.id   AF-A0A7W1TE01-F1
#
_cell.length_a   1.000
_cell.length_b   1.000
_cell.length_c   1.000
_cell.angle_alpha   90.00
_cell.angle_beta   90.00
_cell.angle_gamma   90.00
#
_symmetry.space_group_name_H-M   'P 1'
#
loop_
_entity.id
_entity.type
_entity.pdbx_description
1 polymer ?
#
loop_
_entity_poly.entity_id
_entity_poly.type
_entity_poly.pdbx_seq_one_letter_code
_entity_poly.pdbx_strand_id
1 'polypeptide(L)'
;MTTTAKRADTRERILAAATAAFRGRGFAASGVDAVMGGAGLTHGGFYAHFRSKDELLAATLASEAVDPARNRLFGKVAHLRGDALIAATITHYLSMWHRDHPESGCSIPTLGAELPRFDRRLGAAMASPVQRLCAFLQANLP
;
A
#
# COMPACT_ATOMS: atom_id res chain seq x y z
N MET A 1 -19.12 -17.46 -15.81
CA MET A 1 -18.44 -16.54 -14.85
C MET A 1 -19.32 -15.31 -14.71
N THR A 2 -19.85 -15.02 -13.52
CA THR A 2 -20.87 -13.98 -13.29
C THR A 2 -20.26 -12.57 -13.38
N THR A 3 -21.03 -11.58 -13.85
CA THR A 3 -20.60 -10.17 -14.03
C THR A 3 -19.98 -9.57 -12.76
N THR A 4 -20.43 -10.01 -11.59
CA THR A 4 -19.90 -9.60 -10.27
C THR A 4 -18.47 -10.07 -10.03
N ALA A 5 -18.13 -11.31 -10.43
CA ALA A 5 -16.78 -11.87 -10.27
C ALA A 5 -15.75 -11.13 -11.14
N LYS A 6 -16.12 -10.81 -12.40
CA LYS A 6 -15.28 -10.00 -13.29
C LYS A 6 -15.07 -8.58 -12.75
N ARG A 7 -16.09 -7.99 -12.13
CA ARG A 7 -16.00 -6.65 -11.52
C ARG A 7 -15.06 -6.64 -10.29
N ALA A 8 -15.06 -7.69 -9.48
CA ALA A 8 -14.18 -7.84 -8.34
C ALA A 8 -12.70 -7.97 -8.77
N ASP A 9 -12.42 -8.81 -9.78
CA ASP A 9 -11.09 -8.98 -10.36
C ASP A 9 -10.53 -7.66 -10.93
N THR A 10 -11.34 -6.92 -11.70
CA THR A 10 -10.93 -5.60 -12.21
C THR A 10 -10.63 -4.62 -11.08
N ARG A 11 -11.46 -4.60 -10.02
CA ARG A 11 -11.24 -3.72 -8.88
C ARG A 11 -9.91 -4.03 -8.18
N GLU A 12 -9.59 -5.31 -8.02
CA GLU A 12 -8.35 -5.75 -7.38
C GLU A 12 -7.12 -5.38 -8.21
N ARG A 13 -7.18 -5.52 -9.53
CA ARG A 13 -6.13 -5.06 -10.45
C ARG A 13 -5.87 -3.57 -10.35
N ILE A 14 -6.92 -2.75 -10.30
CA ILE A 14 -6.80 -1.29 -10.09
C ILE A 14 -6.14 -1.02 -8.74
N LEU A 15 -6.57 -1.73 -7.68
CA LEU A 15 -6.04 -1.55 -6.33
C LEU A 15 -4.55 -1.93 -6.24
N ALA A 16 -4.13 -3.01 -6.90
CA ALA A 16 -2.74 -3.45 -6.97
C ALA A 16 -1.86 -2.43 -7.72
N ALA A 17 -2.32 -1.98 -8.89
CA ALA A 17 -1.61 -0.95 -9.67
C ALA A 17 -1.50 0.37 -8.90
N ALA A 18 -2.57 0.79 -8.21
CA ALA A 18 -2.57 1.97 -7.35
C ALA A 18 -1.60 1.84 -6.18
N THR A 19 -1.60 0.67 -5.51
CA THR A 19 -0.69 0.39 -4.39
C THR A 19 0.77 0.56 -4.84
N ALA A 20 1.14 -0.05 -5.97
CA ALA A 20 2.47 0.08 -6.54
C ALA A 20 2.82 1.54 -6.91
N ALA A 21 1.90 2.25 -7.57
CA ALA A 21 2.11 3.64 -7.99
C ALA A 21 2.29 4.59 -6.80
N PHE A 22 1.41 4.51 -5.80
CA PHE A 22 1.45 5.36 -4.62
C PHE A 22 2.68 5.11 -3.76
N ARG A 23 3.13 3.86 -3.62
CA ARG A 23 4.38 3.55 -2.92
C ARG A 23 5.61 4.01 -3.70
N GLY A 24 5.61 3.80 -5.01
CA GLY A 24 6.78 4.08 -5.85
C GLY A 24 7.00 5.58 -6.11
N ARG A 25 5.94 6.33 -6.37
CA ARG A 25 6.03 7.73 -6.84
C ARG A 25 5.30 8.73 -5.94
N GLY A 26 4.53 8.26 -4.96
CA GLY A 26 3.69 9.11 -4.12
C GLY A 26 2.30 9.32 -4.69
N PHE A 27 1.41 9.85 -3.87
CA PHE A 27 0.01 10.06 -4.24
C PHE A 27 -0.14 11.29 -5.16
N ALA A 28 0.61 12.37 -4.90
CA ALA A 28 0.58 13.57 -5.72
C ALA A 28 1.02 13.30 -7.17
N ALA A 29 2.12 12.56 -7.36
CA ALA A 29 2.69 12.27 -8.68
C ALA A 29 1.98 11.13 -9.44
N SER A 30 1.11 10.38 -8.77
CA SER A 30 0.35 9.28 -9.40
C SER A 30 -1.00 9.79 -9.88
N GLY A 31 -1.16 9.94 -11.20
CA GLY A 31 -2.45 10.27 -11.84
C GLY A 31 -3.33 9.04 -12.06
N VAL A 32 -4.64 9.26 -12.27
CA VAL A 32 -5.60 8.17 -12.58
C VAL A 32 -5.18 7.43 -13.85
N ASP A 33 -4.71 8.13 -14.88
CA ASP A 33 -4.23 7.52 -16.13
C ASP A 33 -3.09 6.54 -15.90
N ALA A 34 -2.10 6.92 -15.07
CA ALA A 34 -0.96 6.06 -14.76
C ALA A 34 -1.40 4.78 -14.03
N VAL A 35 -2.33 4.91 -13.07
CA VAL A 35 -2.89 3.77 -12.34
C VAL A 35 -3.67 2.85 -13.28
N MET A 36 -4.55 3.41 -14.11
CA MET A 36 -5.39 2.64 -15.03
C MET A 36 -4.54 1.94 -16.10
N GLY A 37 -3.52 2.63 -16.64
CA GLY A 37 -2.53 2.03 -17.52
C GLY A 37 -1.78 0.88 -16.86
N GLY A 38 -1.33 1.05 -15.61
CA GLY A 38 -0.71 -0.02 -14.83
C GLY A 38 -1.64 -1.20 -14.55
N ALA A 39 -2.96 -0.96 -14.48
CA ALA A 39 -3.97 -2.01 -14.37
C ALA A 39 -4.34 -2.65 -15.71
N GLY A 40 -3.85 -2.14 -16.86
CA GLY A 40 -4.22 -2.60 -18.20
C GLY A 40 -5.67 -2.24 -18.57
N LEU A 41 -6.13 -1.06 -18.15
CA LEU A 41 -7.50 -0.57 -18.31
C LEU A 41 -7.50 0.87 -18.84
N THR A 42 -8.63 1.28 -19.43
CA THR A 42 -8.81 2.66 -19.91
C THR A 42 -9.19 3.59 -18.77
N HIS A 43 -8.87 4.89 -18.91
CA HIS A 43 -9.22 5.93 -17.93
C HIS A 43 -10.71 5.93 -17.56
N GLY A 44 -11.59 5.81 -18.55
CA GLY A 44 -13.05 5.82 -18.35
C GLY A 44 -13.56 4.68 -17.44
N GLY A 45 -12.83 3.55 -17.37
CA GLY A 45 -13.17 2.44 -16.48
C GLY A 45 -13.00 2.76 -15.00
N PHE A 46 -12.24 3.81 -14.64
CA PHE A 46 -11.94 4.14 -13.25
C PHE A 46 -13.21 4.43 -12.45
N TYR A 47 -14.10 5.26 -13.01
CA TYR A 47 -15.30 5.75 -12.34
C TYR A 47 -16.38 4.68 -12.13
N ALA A 48 -16.25 3.51 -12.76
CA ALA A 48 -17.08 2.33 -12.46
C ALA A 48 -16.71 1.65 -11.13
N HIS A 49 -15.52 1.94 -10.60
CA HIS A 49 -14.95 1.31 -9.41
C HIS A 49 -14.63 2.30 -8.27
N PHE A 50 -14.17 3.50 -8.58
CA PHE A 50 -13.79 4.52 -7.57
C PHE A 50 -14.31 5.88 -7.98
N ARG A 51 -14.82 6.66 -7.03
CA ARG A 51 -15.38 8.00 -7.28
C ARG A 51 -14.31 9.07 -7.35
N SER A 52 -13.16 8.85 -6.71
CA SER A 52 -12.03 9.78 -6.70
C SER A 52 -10.70 9.07 -6.43
N LYS A 53 -9.60 9.77 -6.73
CA LYS A 53 -8.25 9.30 -6.41
C LYS A 53 -8.06 9.13 -4.89
N ASP A 54 -8.65 10.00 -4.09
CA ASP A 54 -8.65 9.93 -2.63
C ASP A 54 -9.36 8.68 -2.13
N GLU A 55 -10.50 8.30 -2.72
CA GLU A 55 -11.17 7.04 -2.39
C GLU A 55 -10.29 5.84 -2.73
N LEU A 56 -9.60 5.88 -3.87
CA LEU A 56 -8.63 4.86 -4.25
C LEU A 56 -7.47 4.79 -3.24
N LEU A 57 -6.89 5.92 -2.83
CA LEU A 57 -5.84 5.95 -1.81
C LEU A 57 -6.36 5.35 -0.50
N ALA A 58 -7.49 5.80 0.01
CA ALA A 58 -8.08 5.24 1.24
C ALA A 58 -8.28 3.72 1.14
N ALA A 59 -8.73 3.22 -0.01
CA ALA A 59 -8.87 1.78 -0.24
C ALA A 59 -7.53 1.04 -0.29
N THR A 60 -6.49 1.61 -0.90
CA THR A 60 -5.14 1.01 -0.88
C THR A 60 -4.62 0.89 0.54
N LEU A 61 -4.74 1.95 1.34
CA LEU A 61 -4.29 1.99 2.73
C LEU A 61 -5.08 1.01 3.60
N ALA A 62 -6.40 0.96 3.43
CA ALA A 62 -7.25 -0.01 4.12
C ALA A 62 -6.89 -1.47 3.74
N SER A 63 -6.45 -1.71 2.51
CA SER A 63 -6.04 -3.05 2.09
C SER A 63 -4.68 -3.46 2.66
N GLU A 64 -3.70 -2.56 2.74
CA GLU A 64 -2.42 -2.82 3.44
C GLU A 64 -2.64 -3.12 4.92
N ALA A 65 -3.64 -2.46 5.48
CA ALA A 65 -4.11 -2.62 6.83
C ALA A 65 -4.71 -4.01 7.10
N VAL A 66 -5.49 -4.55 6.17
CA VAL A 66 -6.15 -5.86 6.35
C VAL A 66 -5.22 -7.02 5.99
N ASP A 67 -4.34 -6.82 5.01
CA ASP A 67 -3.44 -7.86 4.52
C ASP A 67 -1.96 -7.43 4.66
N PRO A 68 -1.27 -7.88 5.73
CA PRO A 68 0.15 -7.64 5.91
C PRO A 68 1.00 -8.19 4.77
N ALA A 69 0.55 -9.22 4.03
CA ALA A 69 1.29 -9.77 2.90
C ALA A 69 1.37 -8.79 1.73
N ARG A 70 0.43 -7.84 1.62
CA ARG A 70 0.53 -6.73 0.66
C ARG A 70 1.65 -5.76 1.01
N ASN A 71 2.15 -5.77 2.24
CA ASN A 71 3.40 -5.13 2.61
C ASN A 71 4.51 -6.21 2.66
N ARG A 72 5.34 -6.23 1.61
CA ARG A 72 6.35 -7.26 1.40
C ARG A 72 7.35 -7.38 2.55
N LEU A 73 7.57 -6.31 3.32
CA LEU A 73 8.37 -6.35 4.55
C LEU A 73 7.74 -7.30 5.57
N PHE A 74 6.46 -7.11 5.92
CA PHE A 74 5.79 -7.98 6.89
C PHE A 74 5.70 -9.41 6.39
N GLY A 75 5.36 -9.63 5.12
CA GLY A 75 5.33 -10.99 4.56
C GLY A 75 6.62 -11.77 4.78
N LYS A 76 7.79 -11.08 4.70
CA LYS A 76 9.10 -11.70 4.90
C LYS A 76 9.48 -11.93 6.36
N VAL A 77 8.96 -11.15 7.29
CA VAL A 77 9.41 -11.19 8.70
C VAL A 77 8.32 -11.66 9.68
N ALA A 78 7.09 -11.88 9.23
CA ALA A 78 5.95 -12.23 10.08
C ALA A 78 6.13 -13.52 10.90
N HIS A 79 7.04 -14.41 10.48
CA HIS A 79 7.35 -15.66 11.17
C HIS A 79 8.47 -15.53 12.21
N LEU A 80 9.15 -14.39 12.29
CA LEU A 80 10.29 -14.14 13.19
C LEU A 80 9.83 -13.45 14.48
N ARG A 81 10.60 -13.60 15.56
CA ARG A 81 10.35 -13.00 16.89
C ARG A 81 11.66 -12.48 17.49
N GLY A 82 11.55 -11.61 18.49
CA GLY A 82 12.68 -11.11 19.27
C GLY A 82 13.76 -10.45 18.40
N ASP A 83 15.03 -10.68 18.75
CA ASP A 83 16.18 -10.13 18.04
C ASP A 83 16.25 -10.54 16.56
N ALA A 84 15.78 -11.76 16.22
CA ALA A 84 15.74 -12.21 14.83
C ALA A 84 14.76 -11.38 13.98
N LEU A 85 13.62 -10.99 14.56
CA LEU A 85 12.68 -10.08 13.92
C LEU A 85 13.30 -8.69 13.71
N ILE A 86 13.99 -8.15 14.73
CA ILE A 86 14.67 -6.85 14.66
C ILE A 86 15.69 -6.87 13.52
N ALA A 87 16.61 -7.84 13.54
CA ALA A 87 17.69 -7.94 12.56
C ALA A 87 17.15 -8.08 11.14
N ALA A 88 16.16 -8.94 10.92
CA ALA A 88 15.56 -9.13 9.60
C ALA A 88 14.79 -7.90 9.11
N THR A 89 14.07 -7.22 10.01
CA THR A 89 13.31 -6.01 9.68
C THR A 89 14.26 -4.89 9.26
N ILE A 90 15.31 -4.61 10.04
CA ILE A 90 16.33 -3.60 9.72
C ILE A 90 17.04 -3.96 8.42
N THR A 91 17.49 -5.21 8.28
CA THR A 91 18.21 -5.68 7.08
C THR A 91 17.34 -5.53 5.83
N HIS A 92 16.06 -5.89 5.89
CA HIS A 92 15.19 -5.76 4.73
C HIS A 92 14.87 -4.30 4.42
N TYR A 93 14.52 -3.50 5.42
CA TYR A 93 14.09 -2.12 5.26
C TYR A 93 15.22 -1.20 4.77
N LEU A 94 16.44 -1.41 5.26
CA LEU A 94 17.61 -0.62 4.88
C LEU A 94 18.39 -1.21 3.70
N SER A 95 17.89 -2.29 3.08
CA SER A 95 18.54 -2.88 1.91
C SER A 95 18.47 -1.98 0.68
N MET A 96 19.49 -2.05 -0.17
CA MET A 96 19.44 -1.43 -1.50
C MET A 96 18.23 -1.90 -2.31
N TRP A 97 17.82 -3.15 -2.13
CA TRP A 97 16.63 -3.68 -2.78
C TRP A 97 15.37 -2.89 -2.38
N HIS A 98 15.16 -2.59 -1.10
CA HIS A 98 14.00 -1.80 -0.68
C HIS A 98 14.07 -0.35 -1.18
N ARG A 99 15.27 0.24 -1.17
CA ARG A 99 15.54 1.58 -1.74
C ARG A 99 15.20 1.65 -3.23
N ASP A 100 15.60 0.65 -3.99
CA ASP A 100 15.51 0.64 -5.45
C ASP A 100 14.16 0.09 -5.95
N HIS A 101 13.34 -0.51 -5.07
CA HIS A 101 12.01 -1.05 -5.36
C HIS A 101 10.90 -0.51 -4.44
N PRO A 102 10.71 0.83 -4.37
CA PRO A 102 9.74 1.44 -3.46
C PRO A 102 8.30 1.00 -3.76
N GLU A 103 7.95 0.68 -5.02
CA GLU A 103 6.63 0.17 -5.42
C GLU A 103 6.26 -1.15 -4.74
N SER A 104 7.28 -1.92 -4.35
CA SER A 104 7.17 -3.21 -3.69
C SER A 104 7.46 -3.14 -2.19
N GLY A 105 7.72 -1.93 -1.66
CA GLY A 105 8.19 -1.68 -0.30
C GLY A 105 7.09 -1.23 0.67
N CYS A 106 7.52 -0.52 1.71
CA CYS A 106 6.64 0.09 2.71
C CYS A 106 6.08 1.40 2.15
N SER A 107 4.81 1.70 2.43
CA SER A 107 4.15 2.94 1.98
C SER A 107 4.56 4.18 2.79
N ILE A 108 5.06 3.99 4.02
CA ILE A 108 5.38 5.08 4.97
C ILE A 108 6.45 6.06 4.45
N PRO A 109 7.60 5.63 3.87
CA PRO A 109 8.62 6.56 3.38
C PRO A 109 8.09 7.58 2.36
N THR A 110 7.25 7.12 1.43
CA THR A 110 6.75 7.94 0.34
C THR A 110 5.52 8.74 0.77
N LEU A 111 4.52 8.08 1.34
CA LEU A 111 3.25 8.74 1.69
C LEU A 111 3.34 9.55 2.98
N GLY A 112 4.26 9.22 3.89
CA GLY A 112 4.52 9.99 5.10
C GLY A 112 4.94 11.44 4.79
N ALA A 113 5.73 11.64 3.74
CA ALA A 113 6.13 12.97 3.28
C ALA A 113 4.97 13.80 2.70
N GLU A 114 3.87 13.14 2.29
CA GLU A 114 2.68 13.79 1.75
C GLU A 114 1.58 14.02 2.79
N LEU A 115 1.72 13.48 4.02
CA LEU A 115 0.74 13.63 5.09
C LEU A 115 0.26 15.07 5.33
N PRO A 116 1.13 16.12 5.31
CA PRO A 116 0.67 17.50 5.49
C PRO A 116 -0.32 18.00 4.42
N ARG A 117 -0.39 17.31 3.27
CA ARG A 117 -1.29 17.63 2.16
C ARG A 117 -2.58 16.82 2.20
N PHE A 118 -2.65 15.80 3.04
CA PHE A 118 -3.83 14.96 3.15
C PHE A 118 -4.88 15.64 4.01
N ASP A 119 -6.15 15.50 3.60
CA ASP A 119 -7.25 15.89 4.45
C ASP A 119 -7.32 15.00 5.70
N ARG A 120 -8.19 15.37 6.65
CA ARG A 120 -8.37 14.62 7.89
C ARG A 120 -8.72 13.15 7.64
N ARG A 121 -9.46 12.85 6.58
CA ARG A 121 -9.93 11.50 6.28
C ARG A 121 -8.78 10.62 5.77
N LEU A 122 -7.97 11.12 4.84
CA LEU A 122 -6.79 10.44 4.33
C LEU A 122 -5.69 10.31 5.38
N GLY A 123 -5.50 11.35 6.22
CA GLY A 123 -4.63 11.27 7.39
C GLY A 123 -5.04 10.14 8.35
N ALA A 124 -6.34 10.00 8.64
CA ALA A 124 -6.85 8.89 9.45
C ALA A 124 -6.67 7.53 8.75
N ALA A 125 -6.85 7.45 7.43
CA ALA A 125 -6.60 6.23 6.67
C ALA A 125 -5.12 5.80 6.75
N MET A 126 -4.18 6.75 6.78
CA MET A 126 -2.75 6.48 6.96
C MET A 126 -2.38 5.98 8.35
N ALA A 127 -3.08 6.43 9.39
CA ALA A 127 -2.82 5.97 10.75
C ALA A 127 -3.01 4.45 10.89
N SER A 128 -3.96 3.88 10.15
CA SER A 128 -4.37 2.48 10.31
C SER A 128 -3.25 1.47 9.96
N PRO A 129 -2.55 1.55 8.81
CA PRO A 129 -1.39 0.69 8.55
C PRO A 129 -0.24 0.87 9.55
N VAL A 130 0.03 2.11 9.97
CA VAL A 130 1.10 2.44 10.92
C VAL A 130 0.83 1.82 12.29
N GLN A 131 -0.39 1.99 12.82
CA GLN A 131 -0.78 1.42 14.11
C GLN A 131 -0.65 -0.11 14.13
N ARG A 132 -0.95 -0.78 13.01
CA ARG A 132 -0.73 -2.23 12.89
C ARG A 132 0.73 -2.63 12.88
N LEU A 133 1.59 -1.85 12.22
CA LEU A 133 3.03 -2.05 12.31
C LEU A 133 3.52 -1.93 13.73
N CYS A 134 3.11 -0.87 14.44
CA CYS A 134 3.44 -0.70 15.84
C CYS A 134 2.95 -1.88 16.69
N ALA A 135 1.69 -2.29 16.53
CA ALA A 135 1.13 -3.41 17.28
C ALA A 135 1.83 -4.74 16.99
N PHE A 136 2.15 -5.01 15.71
CA PHE A 136 2.92 -6.19 15.32
C PHE A 136 4.32 -6.17 15.94
N LEU A 137 5.04 -5.05 15.88
CA LEU A 137 6.35 -4.94 16.48
C LEU A 137 6.26 -5.11 18.00
N GLN A 138 5.36 -4.40 18.68
CA GLN A 138 5.15 -4.52 20.13
C GLN A 138 4.83 -5.95 20.59
N ALA A 139 4.06 -6.70 19.82
CA ALA A 139 3.69 -8.07 20.16
C ALA A 139 4.80 -9.11 19.92
N ASN A 140 5.86 -8.75 19.17
CA ASN A 140 6.85 -9.71 18.70
C ASN A 140 8.31 -9.29 19.00
N LEU A 141 8.52 -8.08 19.48
CA LEU A 141 9.78 -7.59 20.05
C LEU A 141 9.98 -8.14 21.47
N PRO A 142 11.23 -8.23 21.97
CA PRO A 142 11.52 -8.74 23.30
C PRO A 142 10.98 -7.85 24.43
#